data_AF-A0A2K1P2T3-F1
#
_entry.id   AF-A0A2K1P2T3-F1
#
_cell.length_a   1.000
_cell.length_b   1.000
_cell.length_c   1.000
_cell.angle_alpha   90.00
_cell.angle_beta   90.00
_cell.angle_gamma   90.00
#
_symmetry.space_group_name_H-M   'P 1'
#
loop_
_entity.id
_entity.type
_entity.pdbx_description
1 polymer ?
#
loop_
_entity_poly.entity_id
_entity_poly.type
_entity_poly.pdbx_seq_one_letter_code
_entity_poly.pdbx_strand_id
1 'polypeptide(L)'
;MKKYNFDYFRSLNLIVYFAVIVLSNIFVGFLIGYLITKFTGQQIWIVLLIFLGMISGLYSAVKELLKEAEKYDRAEKEAQRVNNKNSNNSSD
;
A
#
# COMPACT_ATOMS: atom_id res chain seq x y z
N MET A 1 16.93 -29.05 -1.47
CA MET A 1 16.57 -27.78 -2.14
C MET A 1 16.03 -26.83 -1.08
N LYS A 2 16.70 -25.68 -0.85
CA LYS A 2 16.25 -24.66 0.11
C LYS A 2 14.92 -24.09 -0.38
N LYS A 3 13.83 -24.36 0.35
CA LYS A 3 12.54 -23.70 0.13
C LYS A 3 12.73 -22.22 0.48
N TYR A 4 12.80 -21.36 -0.52
CA TYR A 4 12.73 -19.92 -0.29
C TYR A 4 11.33 -19.62 0.26
N ASN A 5 11.28 -19.12 1.50
CA ASN A 5 10.03 -18.76 2.15
C ASN A 5 9.41 -17.58 1.37
N PHE A 6 8.39 -17.89 0.58
CA PHE A 6 7.67 -16.96 -0.29
C PHE A 6 7.05 -15.77 0.50
N ASP A 7 6.85 -15.97 1.81
CA ASP A 7 6.32 -14.97 2.73
C ASP A 7 7.20 -13.72 2.84
N TYR A 8 8.53 -13.86 2.78
CA TYR A 8 9.44 -12.72 2.85
C TYR A 8 9.34 -11.82 1.62
N PHE A 9 9.18 -12.41 0.43
CA PHE A 9 9.01 -11.65 -0.81
C PHE A 9 7.70 -10.85 -0.79
N ARG A 10 6.65 -11.42 -0.21
CA ARG A 10 5.35 -10.77 -0.08
C ARG A 10 5.37 -9.60 0.91
N SER A 11 5.98 -9.78 2.08
CA SER A 11 6.16 -8.68 3.04
C SER A 11 7.02 -7.55 2.48
N LEU A 12 8.06 -7.88 1.69
CA LEU A 12 8.85 -6.87 0.99
C LEU A 12 8.00 -6.07 -0.01
N ASN A 13 7.17 -6.74 -0.80
CA ASN A 13 6.35 -6.05 -1.81
C ASN A 13 5.40 -5.03 -1.17
N LEU A 14 4.74 -5.40 -0.06
CA LEU A 14 3.88 -4.49 0.70
C LEU A 14 4.66 -3.28 1.26
N ILE A 15 5.86 -3.51 1.82
CA ILE A 15 6.71 -2.42 2.33
C ILE A 15 7.12 -1.47 1.20
N VAL A 16 7.48 -2.01 0.03
CA VAL A 16 7.88 -1.22 -1.14
C VAL A 16 6.70 -0.42 -1.66
N TYR A 17 5.52 -1.03 -1.76
CA TYR A 17 4.30 -0.34 -2.19
C TYR A 17 3.94 0.82 -1.26
N PHE A 18 4.01 0.58 0.05
CA PHE A 18 3.82 1.60 1.08
C PHE A 18 4.81 2.75 0.91
N ALA A 19 6.11 2.43 0.78
CA ALA A 19 7.15 3.43 0.62
C ALA A 19 6.93 4.27 -0.63
N VAL A 20 6.57 3.64 -1.75
CA VAL A 20 6.26 4.33 -3.02
C VAL A 20 5.08 5.28 -2.86
N ILE A 21 3.99 4.86 -2.21
CA ILE A 21 2.80 5.73 -2.01
C ILE A 21 3.15 6.94 -1.15
N VAL A 22 3.87 6.75 -0.04
CA VAL A 22 4.25 7.83 0.87
C VAL A 22 5.23 8.80 0.19
N LEU A 23 6.29 8.27 -0.43
CA LEU A 23 7.29 9.08 -1.13
C LEU A 23 6.67 9.85 -2.30
N SER A 24 5.76 9.24 -3.06
CA SER A 24 5.06 9.92 -4.15
C SER A 24 4.21 11.08 -3.66
N ASN A 25 3.48 10.91 -2.56
CA ASN A 25 2.68 12.01 -2.00
C ASN A 25 3.54 13.14 -1.43
N ILE A 26 4.65 12.82 -0.75
CA ILE A 26 5.61 13.82 -0.26
C ILE A 26 6.21 14.59 -1.46
N PHE A 27 6.59 13.87 -2.53
CA PHE A 27 7.12 14.47 -3.74
C PHE A 27 6.11 15.42 -4.40
N VAL A 28 4.86 14.99 -4.54
CA VAL A 28 3.77 15.82 -5.07
C VAL A 28 3.53 17.05 -4.19
N GLY A 29 3.48 16.89 -2.87
CA GLY A 29 3.31 17.99 -1.92
C GLY A 29 4.45 19.01 -2.00
N PHE A 30 5.70 18.52 -2.12
CA PHE A 30 6.86 19.37 -2.34
C PHE A 30 6.79 20.11 -3.69
N LEU A 31 6.45 19.42 -4.78
CA LEU A 31 6.43 19.99 -6.13
C LEU A 31 5.36 21.08 -6.26
N ILE A 32 4.14 20.81 -5.77
CA ILE A 32 3.06 21.79 -5.72
C ILE A 32 3.42 22.93 -4.79
N GLY A 33 3.99 22.63 -3.61
CA GLY A 33 4.47 23.63 -2.66
C GLY A 33 5.46 24.59 -3.29
N TYR A 34 6.47 24.06 -3.98
CA TYR A 34 7.48 24.86 -4.67
C TYR A 34 6.87 25.76 -5.73
N LEU A 35 5.93 25.23 -6.52
CA LEU A 35 5.25 26.00 -7.56
C LEU A 35 4.44 27.15 -6.96
N ILE A 36 3.67 26.90 -5.88
CA ILE A 36 2.89 27.94 -5.20
C ILE A 36 3.79 28.98 -4.54
N THR A 37 4.89 28.57 -3.89
CA THR A 37 5.84 29.52 -3.31
C THR A 37 6.47 30.41 -4.38
N LYS A 38 6.67 29.93 -5.60
CA LYS A 38 7.12 30.77 -6.73
C LYS A 38 6.10 31.87 -7.09
N PHE A 39 4.80 31.60 -6.97
CA PHE A 39 3.74 32.58 -7.26
C PHE A 39 3.45 33.52 -6.09
N THR A 40 3.40 33.00 -4.86
CA THR A 40 2.98 33.76 -3.66
C THR A 40 4.17 34.40 -2.92
N GLY A 41 5.41 33.95 -3.18
CA GLY A 41 6.62 34.41 -2.50
C GLY A 41 6.79 33.93 -1.05
N GLN A 42 5.80 33.22 -0.50
CA GLN A 42 5.81 32.75 0.88
C GLN A 42 6.22 31.27 0.98
N GLN A 43 7.24 31.00 1.77
CA GLN A 43 7.77 29.63 1.98
C GLN A 43 6.88 28.74 2.86
N ILE A 44 5.90 29.34 3.57
CA ILE A 44 4.97 28.61 4.44
C ILE A 44 4.14 27.57 3.67
N TRP A 45 3.86 27.83 2.39
CA TRP A 45 3.06 26.96 1.52
C TRP A 45 3.75 25.62 1.24
N ILE A 46 5.07 25.61 1.09
CA ILE A 46 5.85 24.37 0.94
C ILE A 46 5.68 23.49 2.18
N VAL A 47 5.87 24.07 3.37
CA VAL A 47 5.79 23.32 4.63
C VAL A 47 4.39 22.76 4.82
N LEU A 48 3.35 23.58 4.63
CA LEU A 48 1.95 23.17 4.73
C LEU A 48 1.62 22.02 3.78
N LEU A 49 2.04 22.11 2.51
CA LEU A 49 1.72 21.10 1.50
C LEU A 49 2.51 19.81 1.65
N ILE A 50 3.76 19.87 2.14
CA ILE A 50 4.50 18.66 2.49
C ILE A 50 3.82 17.96 3.67
N PHE A 51 3.42 18.70 4.72
CA PHE A 51 2.70 18.11 5.85
C PHE A 51 1.38 17.47 5.40
N LEU A 52 0.62 18.17 4.56
CA LEU A 52 -0.64 17.66 4.02
C LEU A 52 -0.41 16.43 3.13
N GLY A 53 0.62 16.46 2.29
CA GLY A 53 1.05 15.33 1.47
C GLY A 53 1.49 14.14 2.30
N MET A 54 2.22 14.36 3.40
CA MET A 54 2.65 13.30 4.29
C MET A 54 1.47 12.61 4.99
N ILE A 55 0.52 13.40 5.54
CA ILE A 55 -0.69 12.87 6.18
C ILE A 55 -1.55 12.10 5.17
N SER A 56 -1.77 12.68 3.99
CA SER A 56 -2.52 12.05 2.90
C SER A 56 -1.85 10.75 2.43
N GLY A 57 -0.54 10.78 2.23
CA GLY A 57 0.26 9.65 1.80
C GLY A 57 0.26 8.51 2.81
N LEU A 58 0.42 8.82 4.10
CA LEU A 58 0.31 7.84 5.18
C LEU A 58 -1.08 7.21 5.24
N TYR A 59 -2.14 8.03 5.21
CA TYR A 59 -3.51 7.51 5.26
C TYR A 59 -3.81 6.60 4.05
N SER A 60 -3.41 7.04 2.85
CA SER A 60 -3.62 6.27 1.61
C SER A 60 -2.83 4.97 1.65
N ALA A 61 -1.56 5.01 2.04
CA ALA A 61 -0.71 3.83 2.11
C ALA A 61 -1.22 2.82 3.14
N VAL A 62 -1.62 3.26 4.35
CA VAL A 62 -2.21 2.37 5.37
C VAL A 62 -3.51 1.77 4.88
N LYS A 63 -4.38 2.56 4.24
CA LYS A 63 -5.64 2.06 3.68
C LYS A 63 -5.41 1.03 2.58
N GLU A 64 -4.44 1.25 1.71
CA GLU A 64 -4.04 0.32 0.66
C GLU A 64 -3.57 -1.01 1.27
N LEU A 65 -2.67 -0.93 2.27
CA LEU A 65 -2.15 -2.11 2.98
C LEU A 65 -3.26 -2.93 3.64
N LEU A 66 -4.20 -2.28 4.33
CA LEU A 66 -5.33 -2.96 4.97
C LEU A 66 -6.24 -3.64 3.93
N LYS A 67 -6.50 -2.97 2.81
CA LYS A 67 -7.33 -3.51 1.73
C LYS A 67 -6.67 -4.72 1.06
N GLU A 68 -5.35 -4.66 0.85
CA GLU A 68 -4.61 -5.80 0.32
C GLU A 68 -4.63 -6.98 1.30
N ALA A 69 -4.34 -6.73 2.58
CA ALA A 69 -4.38 -7.74 3.63
C ALA A 69 -5.74 -8.44 3.72
N GLU A 70 -6.85 -7.70 3.68
CA GLU A 70 -8.20 -8.28 3.70
C GLU A 70 -8.51 -9.10 2.44
N LYS A 71 -8.04 -8.64 1.26
CA LYS A 71 -8.20 -9.38 0.00
C LYS A 71 -7.47 -10.72 0.03
N TYR A 72 -6.29 -10.77 0.66
CA TYR A 72 -5.55 -12.01 0.86
C TYR A 72 -6.29 -12.98 1.78
N ASP A 73 -6.81 -12.52 2.92
CA ASP A 73 -7.55 -13.37 3.87
C ASP A 73 -8.84 -13.96 3.26
N ARG A 74 -9.53 -13.19 2.42
CA ARG A 74 -10.69 -13.68 1.66
C ARG A 74 -10.30 -14.71 0.59
N ALA A 75 -9.23 -14.47 -0.16
CA ALA A 75 -8.75 -15.40 -1.19
C ALA A 75 -8.30 -16.75 -0.60
N GLU A 76 -7.68 -16.73 0.58
CA GLU A 76 -7.29 -17.96 1.29
C GLU A 76 -8.51 -18.76 1.76
N LYS A 77 -9.51 -18.10 2.34
CA LYS A 77 -10.77 -18.74 2.75
C LYS A 77 -11.56 -19.33 1.57
N GLU A 78 -11.57 -18.67 0.42
CA GLU A 78 -12.18 -19.21 -0.79
C GLU A 78 -11.42 -20.42 -1.33
N ALA A 79 -10.09 -20.38 -1.36
CA ALA A 79 -9.27 -21.51 -1.79
C ALA A 79 -9.48 -22.76 -0.92
N GLN A 80 -9.58 -22.59 0.41
CA GLN A 80 -9.87 -23.69 1.33
C GLN A 80 -11.27 -24.28 1.12
N ARG A 81 -12.28 -23.43 0.83
CA ARG A 81 -13.66 -23.89 0.55
C ARG A 81 -13.76 -24.69 -0.74
N VAL A 82 -13.04 -24.30 -1.79
CA VAL A 82 -13.00 -25.04 -3.07
C VAL A 82 -12.35 -26.41 -2.88
N ASN A 83 -11.25 -26.49 -2.13
CA ASN A 83 -10.53 -27.74 -1.90
C ASN A 83 -11.39 -28.75 -1.11
N ASN A 84 -12.06 -28.30 -0.05
CA ASN A 84 -12.93 -29.16 0.78
C ASN A 84 -14.18 -29.67 0.03
N LYS A 85 -14.69 -28.90 -0.94
CA LYS A 85 -15.81 -29.33 -1.79
C LYS A 85 -15.41 -30.43 -2.77
N ASN A 86 -14.16 -30.42 -3.24
CA ASN A 86 -13.67 -31.40 -4.21
C ASN A 86 -13.32 -32.75 -3.55
N SER A 87 -12.86 -32.75 -2.31
CA SER A 87 -12.59 -33.98 -1.54
C SER A 87 -13.85 -34.78 -1.22
N ASN A 88 -14.97 -34.11 -0.96
CA ASN A 88 -16.24 -34.80 -0.66
C ASN A 88 -16.86 -35.46 -1.89
N ASN A 89 -16.60 -34.96 -3.10
CA ASN A 89 -17.13 -35.52 -4.34
C ASN A 89 -16.32 -36.70 -4.90
N SER A 90 -15.17 -37.04 -4.30
CA SER A 90 -14.35 -38.21 -4.71
C SER A 90 -14.54 -39.43 -3.80
N SER A 91 -15.48 -39.37 -2.85
CA SER A 91 -15.76 -40.47 -1.91
C SER A 91 -17.09 -41.20 -2.20
N ASP A 92 -17.79 -40.85 -3.29
CA ASP A 92 -18.95 -41.57 -3.84
C ASP A 92 -18.54 -42.32 -5.13
#